data_AF-A0A7K1UPU0-F1
#
_entry.id   AF-A0A7K1UPU0-F1
#
_cell.length_a   1.000
_cell.length_b   1.000
_cell.length_c   1.000
_cell.angle_alpha   90.00
_cell.angle_beta   90.00
_cell.angle_gamma   90.00
#
_symmetry.space_group_name_H-M   'P 1'
#
loop_
_entity.id
_entity.type
_entity.pdbx_description
1 polymer ?
#
loop_
_entity_poly.entity_id
_entity_poly.type
_entity_poly.pdbx_seq_one_letter_code
_entity_poly.pdbx_strand_id
1 'polypeptide(L)'
;MTENPMHNSLGGPWVDKAGFTAVTKIVDRGDPSLRIGSDLDRGMMKQASEIVKIADQYTDENHWMDGVGGVADKMLGAAGTDHIAVSDFITGHGMNATVTPGGTYNADEHVMSVLSHQWSKDEHGAENLFKWIGGPEAVPDPQHPWVADRAGHTADALARMLVRNEDHLALNMNTNGDSLGKVNPGVTQALSEAMRPYLGNFAHVPDGMLINHSAQAFNTVGDLTKLFNILDSDPTAATIINGAGSQWNDYLAYQAGLHPDQATSLGFRSGQLTAAMKGGFDHQLQSLSAHNQWEYAQRYSEKTAMVDAATPWFGALPEVGPVTGALAAGAGSWIKLEAFSAPGDPTHPLPDDYVSKQLEDDVAHLTDGDTLRRQFSLASGYANVYPDLVSKFEMSPSPGQPGPPGPNLLQDWNAATHYPDRFMNTFRQPDIPGNPIGVFEDGYTDGTRDNNIIPTGARPEGERGPVK
;
A
#
# COMPACT_ATOMS: atom_id res chain seq x y z
N MET A 1 -6.00 24.66 25.95
CA MET A 1 -4.58 25.07 26.07
C MET A 1 -4.44 26.35 25.28
N THR A 2 -4.17 27.48 25.94
CA THR A 2 -4.04 28.79 25.28
C THR A 2 -2.66 28.90 24.63
N GLU A 3 -2.61 29.26 23.34
CA GLU A 3 -1.36 29.64 22.69
C GLU A 3 -0.70 30.78 23.48
N ASN A 4 0.56 30.57 23.86
CA ASN A 4 1.40 31.62 24.38
C ASN A 4 2.03 32.32 23.16
N PRO A 5 1.69 33.59 22.88
CA PRO A 5 2.36 34.32 21.81
C PRO A 5 3.81 34.50 22.22
N MET A 6 4.72 34.21 21.28
CA MET A 6 6.19 34.35 21.41
C MET A 6 6.62 35.32 22.51
N HIS A 7 7.09 34.75 23.62
CA HIS A 7 7.63 35.53 24.73
C HIS A 7 8.97 36.13 24.28
N ASN A 8 8.99 37.40 23.90
CA ASN A 8 10.20 38.20 23.67
C ASN A 8 10.99 38.39 24.98
N SER A 9 11.66 37.34 25.47
CA SER A 9 12.80 37.46 26.38
C SER A 9 14.02 36.83 25.73
N LEU A 10 15.06 37.64 25.53
CA LEU A 10 16.39 37.21 25.14
C LEU A 10 16.89 36.17 26.16
N GLY A 11 16.72 34.88 25.83
CA GLY A 11 17.00 33.67 26.62
C GLY A 11 15.72 33.06 27.25
N GLY A 12 15.13 32.01 26.66
CA GLY A 12 13.80 31.50 27.08
C GLY A 12 13.56 29.97 27.01
N PRO A 13 12.44 29.47 27.59
CA PRO A 13 12.11 28.06 27.85
C PRO A 13 10.94 27.55 26.96
N TRP A 14 11.22 26.75 25.92
CA TRP A 14 10.27 26.67 24.80
C TRP A 14 9.40 25.40 24.71
N VAL A 15 9.78 24.29 25.35
CA VAL A 15 8.97 23.06 25.43
C VAL A 15 9.00 22.52 26.85
N ASP A 16 7.84 22.45 27.54
CA ASP A 16 7.74 21.86 28.89
C ASP A 16 7.80 20.33 28.82
N LYS A 17 9.02 19.80 28.63
CA LYS A 17 9.27 18.36 28.52
C LYS A 17 8.70 17.58 29.71
N ALA A 18 8.81 18.12 30.92
CA ALA A 18 8.34 17.47 32.14
C ALA A 18 6.81 17.46 32.21
N GLY A 19 6.16 18.58 31.93
CA GLY A 19 4.70 18.69 31.87
C GLY A 19 4.10 17.79 30.80
N PHE A 20 4.61 17.82 29.57
CA PHE A 20 4.13 16.97 28.49
C PHE A 20 4.33 15.48 28.81
N THR A 21 5.51 15.09 29.31
CA THR A 21 5.75 13.71 29.74
C THR A 21 4.79 13.27 30.86
N ALA A 22 4.46 14.17 31.79
CA ALA A 22 3.52 13.88 32.87
C ALA A 22 2.09 13.69 32.34
N VAL A 23 1.63 14.56 31.43
CA VAL A 23 0.32 14.44 30.78
C VAL A 23 0.24 13.13 30.01
N THR A 24 1.23 12.81 29.18
CA THR A 24 1.28 11.54 28.45
C THR A 24 1.16 10.35 29.39
N LYS A 25 1.90 10.33 30.52
CA LYS A 25 1.81 9.24 31.51
C LYS A 25 0.45 9.12 32.18
N ILE A 26 -0.29 10.22 32.34
CA ILE A 26 -1.66 10.18 32.88
C ILE A 26 -2.59 9.57 31.83
N VAL A 27 -2.46 10.02 30.59
CA VAL A 27 -3.24 9.60 29.43
C VAL A 27 -3.03 8.10 29.13
N ASP A 28 -1.78 7.63 29.13
CA ASP A 28 -1.40 6.21 28.97
C ASP A 28 -1.93 5.29 30.07
N ARG A 29 -2.05 5.81 31.30
CA ARG A 29 -2.59 5.05 32.44
C ARG A 29 -4.10 5.15 32.56
N GLY A 30 -4.73 6.05 31.81
CA GLY A 30 -6.16 6.23 31.77
C GLY A 30 -6.84 5.03 31.09
N ASP A 31 -8.14 4.86 31.37
CA ASP A 31 -8.95 3.87 30.68
C ASP A 31 -9.15 4.31 29.21
N PRO A 32 -8.70 3.52 28.21
CA PRO A 32 -8.84 3.87 26.79
C PRO A 32 -10.30 4.10 26.38
N SER A 33 -11.27 3.44 27.02
CA SER A 33 -12.69 3.59 26.71
C SER A 33 -13.24 5.00 27.04
N LEU A 34 -12.58 5.73 27.95
CA LEU A 34 -12.97 7.08 28.36
C LEU A 34 -12.30 8.18 27.52
N ARG A 35 -11.41 7.79 26.61
CA ARG A 35 -10.60 8.72 25.80
C ARG A 35 -11.10 8.87 24.36
N ILE A 36 -12.08 8.07 23.94
CA ILE A 36 -12.59 8.03 22.57
C ILE A 36 -13.06 9.43 22.11
N GLY A 37 -12.43 9.94 21.07
CA GLY A 37 -12.70 11.24 20.47
C GLY A 37 -12.41 12.42 21.38
N SER A 38 -11.37 12.36 22.21
CA SER A 38 -11.09 13.42 23.18
C SER A 38 -10.36 14.62 22.57
N ASP A 39 -10.75 15.83 22.99
CA ASP A 39 -10.03 17.06 22.61
C ASP A 39 -8.62 17.11 23.18
N LEU A 40 -8.37 16.35 24.27
CA LEU A 40 -7.05 16.19 24.85
C LEU A 40 -6.13 15.45 23.88
N ASP A 41 -6.56 14.32 23.32
CA ASP A 41 -5.77 13.54 22.38
C ASP A 41 -5.55 14.30 21.06
N ARG A 42 -6.57 15.00 20.54
CA ARG A 42 -6.42 15.93 19.41
C ARG A 42 -5.36 17.01 19.69
N GLY A 43 -5.43 17.63 20.87
CA GLY A 43 -4.47 18.65 21.29
C GLY A 43 -3.06 18.11 21.47
N MET A 44 -2.91 16.90 21.99
CA MET A 44 -1.62 16.23 22.12
C MET A 44 -0.98 15.94 20.76
N MET A 45 -1.73 15.44 19.78
CA MET A 45 -1.20 15.21 18.43
C MET A 45 -0.82 16.50 17.72
N LYS A 46 -1.68 17.54 17.79
CA LYS A 46 -1.34 18.88 17.29
C LYS A 46 -0.05 19.38 17.91
N GLN A 47 0.05 19.36 19.24
CA GLN A 47 1.22 19.89 19.93
C GLN A 47 2.49 19.09 19.63
N ALA A 48 2.41 17.76 19.51
CA ALA A 48 3.53 16.91 19.13
C ALA A 48 4.04 17.27 17.72
N SER A 49 3.14 17.51 16.77
CA SER A 49 3.52 17.93 15.41
C SER A 49 4.21 19.30 15.36
N GLU A 50 3.76 20.26 16.18
CA GLU A 50 4.43 21.58 16.30
C GLU A 50 5.81 21.45 16.97
N ILE A 51 5.92 20.56 17.96
CA ILE A 51 7.17 20.29 18.66
C ILE A 51 8.22 19.76 17.68
N VAL A 52 7.88 18.76 16.86
CA VAL A 52 8.84 18.18 15.90
C VAL A 52 9.18 19.16 14.78
N LYS A 53 8.19 19.94 14.31
CA LYS A 53 8.43 21.01 13.34
C LYS A 53 9.47 22.02 13.85
N ILE A 54 9.39 22.38 15.13
CA ILE A 54 10.37 23.28 15.77
C ILE A 54 11.71 22.56 15.93
N ALA A 55 11.72 21.29 16.33
CA ALA A 55 12.96 20.53 16.50
C ALA A 55 13.78 20.48 15.18
N ASP A 56 13.12 20.27 14.05
CA ASP A 56 13.76 20.19 12.73
C ASP A 56 14.29 21.54 12.22
N GLN A 57 13.80 22.67 12.75
CA GLN A 57 14.27 24.01 12.37
C GLN A 57 15.59 24.41 13.03
N TYR A 58 16.03 23.71 14.09
CA TYR A 58 17.17 24.10 14.92
C TYR A 58 18.17 22.95 15.06
N THR A 59 18.96 22.66 14.01
CA THR A 59 19.73 21.41 13.92
C THR A 59 21.15 21.41 14.49
N ASP A 60 21.87 22.53 14.67
CA ASP A 60 23.34 22.41 14.79
C ASP A 60 24.05 23.00 16.04
N GLU A 61 23.41 23.78 16.92
CA GLU A 61 24.14 24.36 18.09
C GLU A 61 23.36 24.36 19.42
N ASN A 62 22.19 23.72 19.47
CA ASN A 62 21.22 23.90 20.55
C ASN A 62 20.97 22.63 21.38
N HIS A 63 21.90 22.27 22.27
CA HIS A 63 21.78 21.15 23.25
C HIS A 63 20.47 21.14 24.08
N TRP A 64 19.72 22.24 24.11
CA TRP A 64 18.45 22.32 24.81
C TRP A 64 17.28 21.65 24.05
N MET A 65 17.44 21.37 22.74
CA MET A 65 16.49 20.59 21.94
C MET A 65 16.67 19.07 22.09
N ASP A 66 17.72 18.61 22.76
CA ASP A 66 17.99 17.18 22.99
C ASP A 66 16.79 16.48 23.67
N GLY A 67 16.29 15.41 23.06
CA GLY A 67 15.17 14.62 23.58
C GLY A 67 13.78 15.26 23.45
N VAL A 68 13.64 16.35 22.68
CA VAL A 68 12.33 16.93 22.32
C VAL A 68 11.54 15.99 21.40
N GLY A 69 12.20 15.36 20.41
CA GLY A 69 11.61 14.31 19.57
C GLY A 69 10.99 13.18 20.40
N GLY A 70 11.74 12.67 21.39
CA GLY A 70 11.25 11.64 22.32
C GLY A 70 10.16 12.07 23.30
N VAL A 71 9.78 13.35 23.35
CA VAL A 71 8.55 13.81 24.03
C VAL A 71 7.39 13.76 23.06
N ALA A 72 7.58 14.26 21.83
CA ALA A 72 6.57 14.19 20.77
C ALA A 72 6.21 12.73 20.45
N ASP A 73 7.20 11.85 20.32
CA ASP A 73 7.04 10.40 20.16
C ASP A 73 6.04 9.82 21.17
N LYS A 74 6.28 10.07 22.47
CA LYS A 74 5.42 9.59 23.55
C LYS A 74 4.02 10.18 23.48
N MET A 75 3.90 11.47 23.15
CA MET A 75 2.58 12.11 22.98
C MET A 75 1.80 11.48 21.83
N LEU A 76 2.45 11.23 20.69
CA LEU A 76 1.84 10.54 19.55
C LEU A 76 1.48 9.10 19.88
N GLY A 77 2.36 8.36 20.57
CA GLY A 77 2.10 6.99 20.99
C GLY A 77 0.90 6.86 21.94
N ALA A 78 0.78 7.79 22.90
CA ALA A 78 -0.35 7.82 23.82
C ALA A 78 -1.67 8.17 23.12
N ALA A 79 -1.68 9.31 22.41
CA ALA A 79 -2.87 9.83 21.74
C ALA A 79 -3.30 8.97 20.54
N GLY A 80 -2.36 8.28 19.90
CA GLY A 80 -2.59 7.42 18.73
C GLY A 80 -3.55 6.25 18.97
N THR A 81 -3.80 5.90 20.22
CA THR A 81 -4.80 4.88 20.60
C THR A 81 -6.25 5.36 20.44
N ASP A 82 -6.48 6.67 20.36
CA ASP A 82 -7.79 7.25 20.06
C ASP A 82 -7.96 7.46 18.55
N HIS A 83 -8.43 6.43 17.85
CA HIS A 83 -8.58 6.45 16.39
C HIS A 83 -9.53 7.55 15.89
N ILE A 84 -10.47 8.03 16.73
CA ILE A 84 -11.32 9.17 16.39
C ILE A 84 -10.48 10.44 16.34
N ALA A 85 -9.69 10.71 17.38
CA ALA A 85 -8.79 11.86 17.40
C ALA A 85 -7.71 11.77 16.31
N VAL A 86 -7.20 10.57 15.99
CA VAL A 86 -6.20 10.37 14.92
C VAL A 86 -6.80 10.70 13.56
N SER A 87 -8.01 10.20 13.30
CA SER A 87 -8.76 10.50 12.08
C SER A 87 -9.02 12.02 11.96
N ASP A 88 -9.42 12.66 13.04
CA ASP A 88 -9.63 14.10 13.13
C ASP A 88 -8.34 14.91 12.90
N PHE A 89 -7.20 14.45 13.42
CA PHE A 89 -5.89 15.03 13.17
C PHE A 89 -5.51 14.93 11.67
N ILE A 90 -5.69 13.76 11.06
CA ILE A 90 -5.34 13.54 9.64
C ILE A 90 -6.28 14.28 8.69
N THR A 91 -7.59 14.28 8.96
CA THR A 91 -8.60 14.91 8.09
C THR A 91 -8.79 16.40 8.37
N GLY A 92 -8.33 16.88 9.53
CA GLY A 92 -8.63 18.22 10.05
C GLY A 92 -10.04 18.37 10.64
N HIS A 93 -10.88 17.33 10.58
CA HIS A 93 -12.21 17.36 11.17
C HIS A 93 -12.12 17.41 12.71
N GLY A 94 -13.06 18.09 13.38
CA GLY A 94 -13.07 18.12 14.85
C GLY A 94 -11.90 18.89 15.52
N MET A 95 -10.93 19.40 14.77
CA MET A 95 -9.72 20.04 15.32
C MET A 95 -9.94 21.47 15.85
N ASN A 96 -11.14 22.05 15.70
CA ASN A 96 -11.46 23.40 16.18
C ASN A 96 -11.26 23.58 17.69
N ALA A 97 -11.35 22.50 18.48
CA ALA A 97 -11.12 22.54 19.93
C ALA A 97 -9.63 22.75 20.29
N THR A 98 -8.72 22.59 19.33
CA THR A 98 -7.27 22.65 19.54
C THR A 98 -6.64 24.00 19.17
N VAL A 99 -7.43 24.92 18.62
CA VAL A 99 -6.98 26.24 18.16
C VAL A 99 -7.58 27.36 19.00
N THR A 100 -6.90 28.51 19.02
CA THR A 100 -7.41 29.72 19.66
C THR A 100 -8.61 30.28 18.90
N PRO A 101 -9.45 31.14 19.54
CA PRO A 101 -10.55 31.80 18.85
C PRO A 101 -10.05 32.58 17.62
N GLY A 102 -10.51 32.18 16.43
CA GLY A 102 -10.09 32.77 15.14
C GLY A 102 -8.90 32.08 14.48
N GLY A 103 -8.28 31.08 15.13
CA GLY A 103 -7.27 30.21 14.53
C GLY A 103 -7.87 29.11 13.66
N THR A 104 -7.05 28.52 12.80
CA THR A 104 -7.43 27.39 11.92
C THR A 104 -6.40 26.28 12.02
N TYR A 105 -6.87 25.04 12.12
CA TYR A 105 -6.00 23.88 12.02
C TYR A 105 -5.71 23.57 10.54
N ASN A 106 -4.46 23.26 10.21
CA ASN A 106 -4.02 22.88 8.88
C ASN A 106 -3.51 21.44 8.90
N ALA A 107 -4.33 20.49 8.43
CA ALA A 107 -4.01 19.08 8.45
C ALA A 107 -2.72 18.77 7.69
N ASP A 108 -2.59 19.26 6.44
CA ASP A 108 -1.40 19.02 5.61
C ASP A 108 -0.13 19.48 6.34
N GLU A 109 -0.11 20.67 6.94
CA GLU A 109 1.07 21.17 7.65
C GLU A 109 1.46 20.33 8.88
N HIS A 110 0.48 19.96 9.70
CA HIS A 110 0.75 19.25 10.96
C HIS A 110 1.11 17.78 10.70
N VAL A 111 0.39 17.10 9.80
CA VAL A 111 0.71 15.72 9.44
C VAL A 111 2.05 15.66 8.70
N MET A 112 2.33 16.59 7.79
CA MET A 112 3.64 16.64 7.11
C MET A 112 4.80 16.91 8.06
N SER A 113 4.58 17.66 9.15
CA SER A 113 5.59 17.84 10.20
C SER A 113 5.92 16.52 10.90
N VAL A 114 4.91 15.68 11.16
CA VAL A 114 5.10 14.34 11.73
C VAL A 114 5.81 13.40 10.74
N LEU A 115 5.43 13.43 9.46
CA LEU A 115 6.04 12.60 8.42
C LEU A 115 7.48 13.00 8.12
N SER A 116 7.79 14.30 8.16
CA SER A 116 9.10 14.84 7.79
C SER A 116 10.15 14.76 8.89
N HIS A 117 9.71 14.70 10.16
CA HIS A 117 10.63 14.59 11.29
C HIS A 117 11.44 13.29 11.24
N GLN A 118 12.75 13.37 11.43
CA GLN A 118 13.62 12.20 11.44
C GLN A 118 13.52 11.47 12.79
N TRP A 119 12.66 10.45 12.84
CA TRP A 119 12.45 9.66 14.05
C TRP A 119 13.62 8.71 14.32
N SER A 120 13.99 8.58 15.60
CA SER A 120 14.98 7.59 16.03
C SER A 120 14.40 6.18 15.91
N LYS A 121 15.27 5.16 15.83
CA LYS A 121 14.85 3.76 15.70
C LYS A 121 13.94 3.25 16.83
N ASP A 122 14.02 3.85 18.02
CA ASP A 122 13.22 3.48 19.19
C ASP A 122 11.96 4.37 19.37
N GLU A 123 11.72 5.31 18.47
CA GLU A 123 10.60 6.26 18.49
C GLU A 123 9.52 5.83 17.49
N HIS A 124 8.48 5.14 17.98
CA HIS A 124 7.42 4.52 17.16
C HIS A 124 6.08 5.26 17.21
N GLY A 125 6.00 6.39 17.90
CA GLY A 125 4.76 7.16 18.09
C GLY A 125 4.12 7.58 16.77
N ALA A 126 4.92 8.10 15.83
CA ALA A 126 4.44 8.48 14.51
C ALA A 126 3.95 7.28 13.69
N GLU A 127 4.71 6.18 13.69
CA GLU A 127 4.34 4.93 13.03
C GLU A 127 2.99 4.41 13.53
N ASN A 128 2.76 4.45 14.84
CA ASN A 128 1.55 3.91 15.47
C ASN A 128 0.28 4.71 15.13
N LEU A 129 0.38 5.97 14.71
CA LEU A 129 -0.79 6.74 14.26
C LEU A 129 -1.48 6.10 13.06
N PHE A 130 -0.72 5.44 12.18
CA PHE A 130 -1.24 4.99 10.89
C PHE A 130 -1.67 3.52 10.87
N LYS A 131 -1.11 2.69 11.75
CA LYS A 131 -1.29 1.22 11.74
C LYS A 131 -2.74 0.75 11.76
N TRP A 132 -3.61 1.43 12.51
CA TRP A 132 -5.01 1.02 12.66
C TRP A 132 -5.82 1.20 11.37
N ILE A 133 -5.42 2.13 10.49
CA ILE A 133 -6.18 2.51 9.29
C ILE A 133 -6.37 1.30 8.35
N GLY A 134 -5.33 0.48 8.19
CA GLY A 134 -5.35 -0.74 7.37
C GLY A 134 -5.45 -2.03 8.17
N GLY A 135 -5.62 -1.93 9.49
CA GLY A 135 -5.74 -3.05 10.41
C GLY A 135 -7.11 -3.71 10.39
N PRO A 136 -7.46 -4.49 11.43
CA PRO A 136 -8.79 -5.08 11.59
C PRO A 136 -9.94 -4.07 11.46
N GLU A 137 -9.69 -2.80 11.82
CA GLU A 137 -10.64 -1.69 11.73
C GLU A 137 -11.04 -1.35 10.30
N ALA A 138 -10.26 -1.73 9.28
CA ALA A 138 -10.64 -1.53 7.88
C ALA A 138 -11.85 -2.39 7.47
N VAL A 139 -12.10 -3.50 8.19
CA VAL A 139 -13.17 -4.46 7.92
C VAL A 139 -14.45 -4.05 8.67
N PRO A 140 -15.60 -3.91 8.00
CA PRO A 140 -16.86 -3.56 8.66
C PRO A 140 -17.28 -4.56 9.75
N ASP A 141 -17.34 -4.10 11.00
CA ASP A 141 -17.98 -4.81 12.11
C ASP A 141 -19.48 -4.46 12.15
N PRO A 142 -20.42 -5.43 12.08
CA PRO A 142 -21.85 -5.17 12.20
C PRO A 142 -22.25 -4.43 13.49
N GLN A 143 -21.47 -4.54 14.57
CA GLN A 143 -21.74 -3.84 15.83
C GLN A 143 -21.24 -2.40 15.83
N HIS A 144 -20.16 -2.11 15.09
CA HIS A 144 -19.52 -0.79 15.02
C HIS A 144 -19.14 -0.41 13.58
N PRO A 145 -20.09 -0.33 12.64
CA PRO A 145 -19.79 -0.13 11.22
C PRO A 145 -19.12 1.22 10.93
N TRP A 146 -19.31 2.20 11.83
CA TRP A 146 -18.68 3.52 11.75
C TRP A 146 -17.15 3.48 11.92
N VAL A 147 -16.57 2.42 12.49
CA VAL A 147 -15.11 2.28 12.67
C VAL A 147 -14.45 2.10 11.30
N ALA A 148 -14.96 1.17 10.50
CA ALA A 148 -14.49 0.95 9.14
C ALA A 148 -14.75 2.18 8.27
N ASP A 149 -15.92 2.80 8.36
CA ASP A 149 -16.22 4.03 7.63
C ASP A 149 -15.18 5.13 7.90
N ARG A 150 -14.83 5.32 9.18
CA ARG A 150 -13.79 6.26 9.59
C ARG A 150 -12.40 5.86 9.09
N ALA A 151 -12.04 4.58 9.15
CA ALA A 151 -10.77 4.10 8.64
C ALA A 151 -10.62 4.42 7.13
N GLY A 152 -11.68 4.18 6.34
CA GLY A 152 -11.70 4.49 4.91
C GLY A 152 -11.62 5.98 4.59
N HIS A 153 -12.37 6.83 5.29
CA HIS A 153 -12.26 8.29 5.12
C HIS A 153 -10.86 8.82 5.52
N THR A 154 -10.26 8.23 6.56
CA THR A 154 -8.90 8.58 7.00
C THR A 154 -7.87 8.15 5.98
N ALA A 155 -8.01 6.94 5.41
CA ALA A 155 -7.16 6.44 4.34
C ALA A 155 -7.23 7.33 3.09
N ASP A 156 -8.43 7.76 2.67
CA ASP A 156 -8.61 8.66 1.52
C ASP A 156 -7.94 10.03 1.76
N ALA A 157 -8.17 10.65 2.92
CA ALA A 157 -7.55 11.92 3.26
C ALA A 157 -6.02 11.82 3.30
N LEU A 158 -5.50 10.76 3.93
CA LEU A 158 -4.07 10.49 4.02
C LEU A 158 -3.47 10.24 2.63
N ALA A 159 -4.07 9.37 1.81
CA ALA A 159 -3.58 9.06 0.47
C ALA A 159 -3.53 10.32 -0.42
N ARG A 160 -4.58 11.15 -0.40
CA ARG A 160 -4.60 12.42 -1.14
C ARG A 160 -3.56 13.41 -0.65
N MET A 161 -3.30 13.46 0.65
CA MET A 161 -2.25 14.30 1.22
C MET A 161 -0.85 13.81 0.81
N LEU A 162 -0.59 12.51 0.85
CA LEU A 162 0.66 11.93 0.36
C LEU A 162 0.89 12.28 -1.11
N VAL A 163 -0.10 12.03 -1.97
CA VAL A 163 -0.02 12.31 -3.41
C VAL A 163 0.19 13.80 -3.71
N ARG A 164 -0.44 14.71 -2.96
CA ARG A 164 -0.21 16.16 -3.11
C ARG A 164 1.22 16.59 -2.76
N ASN A 165 1.89 15.85 -1.88
CA ASN A 165 3.22 16.16 -1.37
C ASN A 165 4.29 15.19 -1.89
N GLU A 166 4.02 14.51 -3.01
CA GLU A 166 4.90 13.47 -3.54
C GLU A 166 6.30 13.97 -3.87
N ASP A 167 6.44 15.14 -4.49
CA ASP A 167 7.76 15.75 -4.77
C ASP A 167 8.63 15.84 -3.49
N HIS A 168 8.02 16.17 -2.34
CA HIS A 168 8.72 16.26 -1.06
C HIS A 168 9.01 14.88 -0.47
N LEU A 169 7.99 14.03 -0.40
CA LEU A 169 8.06 12.74 0.30
C LEU A 169 8.83 11.68 -0.47
N ALA A 170 8.71 11.67 -1.78
CA ALA A 170 9.43 10.71 -2.60
C ALA A 170 10.93 10.99 -2.53
N LEU A 171 11.38 12.26 -2.62
CA LEU A 171 12.79 12.55 -2.92
C LEU A 171 13.41 13.78 -2.25
N ASN A 172 12.67 14.59 -1.50
CA ASN A 172 13.18 15.87 -0.99
C ASN A 172 12.95 16.04 0.51
N MET A 173 13.04 14.97 1.28
CA MET A 173 12.87 15.02 2.75
C MET A 173 13.97 15.83 3.44
N ASN A 174 15.16 15.89 2.84
CA ASN A 174 16.28 16.67 3.33
C ASN A 174 17.14 17.20 2.17
N THR A 175 18.18 17.96 2.48
CA THR A 175 19.07 18.58 1.48
C THR A 175 19.87 17.59 0.64
N ASN A 176 19.92 16.31 1.04
CA ASN A 176 20.63 15.26 0.32
C ASN A 176 19.77 14.59 -0.77
N GLY A 177 18.51 14.99 -0.89
CA GLY A 177 17.56 14.35 -1.80
C GLY A 177 17.11 12.97 -1.28
N ASP A 178 16.97 12.82 0.04
CA ASP A 178 16.50 11.56 0.61
C ASP A 178 14.98 11.42 0.55
N SER A 179 14.51 10.18 0.43
CA SER A 179 13.10 9.81 0.44
C SER A 179 12.55 9.62 1.85
N LEU A 180 11.21 9.59 1.98
CA LEU A 180 10.53 9.29 3.24
C LEU A 180 10.94 7.92 3.76
N GLY A 181 10.96 6.89 2.91
CA GLY A 181 11.39 5.54 3.29
C GLY A 181 12.86 5.43 3.69
N LYS A 182 13.72 6.35 3.22
CA LYS A 182 15.11 6.41 3.68
C LYS A 182 15.23 7.08 5.05
N VAL A 183 14.52 8.18 5.26
CA VAL A 183 14.57 8.95 6.52
C VAL A 183 13.79 8.26 7.64
N ASN A 184 12.59 7.78 7.34
CA ASN A 184 11.61 7.22 8.28
C ASN A 184 11.04 5.87 7.80
N PRO A 185 11.85 4.80 7.72
CA PRO A 185 11.42 3.52 7.17
C PRO A 185 10.21 2.90 7.90
N GLY A 186 10.15 3.01 9.23
CA GLY A 186 9.02 2.51 10.01
C GLY A 186 7.70 3.21 9.68
N VAL A 187 7.74 4.54 9.50
CA VAL A 187 6.56 5.33 9.10
C VAL A 187 6.10 4.91 7.70
N THR A 188 7.01 4.80 6.73
CA THR A 188 6.65 4.37 5.36
C THR A 188 6.03 2.96 5.35
N GLN A 189 6.56 2.04 6.15
CA GLN A 189 5.98 0.69 6.30
C GLN A 189 4.57 0.73 6.89
N ALA A 190 4.32 1.56 7.91
CA ALA A 190 2.98 1.73 8.47
C ALA A 190 2.00 2.39 7.48
N LEU A 191 2.48 3.31 6.63
CA LEU A 191 1.67 3.88 5.55
C LEU A 191 1.31 2.80 4.51
N SER A 192 2.25 1.92 4.12
CA SER A 192 1.95 0.81 3.21
C SER A 192 0.93 -0.17 3.79
N GLU A 193 1.07 -0.54 5.06
CA GLU A 193 0.06 -1.35 5.78
C GLU A 193 -1.31 -0.64 5.79
N ALA A 194 -1.33 0.67 6.05
CA ALA A 194 -2.54 1.48 6.08
C ALA A 194 -3.26 1.52 4.74
N MET A 195 -2.53 1.58 3.61
CA MET A 195 -3.12 1.74 2.28
C MET A 195 -3.55 0.42 1.62
N ARG A 196 -2.97 -0.72 2.02
CA ARG A 196 -3.20 -2.04 1.40
C ARG A 196 -4.68 -2.39 1.16
N PRO A 197 -5.60 -2.22 2.14
CA PRO A 197 -7.01 -2.60 1.94
C PRO A 197 -7.78 -1.71 0.96
N TYR A 198 -7.24 -0.52 0.65
CA TYR A 198 -7.93 0.53 -0.11
C TYR A 198 -7.44 0.68 -1.55
N LEU A 199 -6.45 -0.11 -1.99
CA LEU A 199 -5.95 -0.05 -3.38
C LEU A 199 -7.08 -0.29 -4.40
N GLY A 200 -8.03 -1.17 -4.10
CA GLY A 200 -9.23 -1.37 -4.93
C GLY A 200 -10.10 -0.12 -5.02
N ASN A 201 -10.28 0.62 -3.91
CA ASN A 201 -11.00 1.89 -3.92
C ASN A 201 -10.31 2.90 -4.84
N PHE A 202 -8.99 3.05 -4.69
CA PHE A 202 -8.20 4.00 -5.46
C PHE A 202 -8.22 3.71 -6.96
N ALA A 203 -8.27 2.42 -7.35
CA ALA A 203 -8.44 1.95 -8.74
C ALA A 203 -9.92 1.89 -9.19
N HIS A 204 -10.85 2.36 -8.37
CA HIS A 204 -12.28 2.39 -8.64
C HIS A 204 -12.90 1.00 -8.93
N VAL A 205 -12.40 -0.04 -8.27
CA VAL A 205 -13.00 -1.39 -8.34
C VAL A 205 -14.47 -1.35 -7.90
N PRO A 206 -15.38 -2.16 -8.51
CA PRO A 206 -16.79 -2.13 -8.16
C PRO A 206 -17.05 -2.29 -6.65
N ASP A 207 -17.98 -1.52 -6.09
CA ASP A 207 -18.23 -1.47 -4.64
C ASP A 207 -18.44 -2.85 -4.03
N GLY A 208 -19.19 -3.75 -4.68
CA GLY A 208 -19.46 -5.10 -4.18
C GLY A 208 -18.21 -5.98 -3.97
N MET A 209 -17.05 -5.54 -4.47
CA MET A 209 -15.77 -6.23 -4.34
C MET A 209 -14.83 -5.61 -3.29
N LEU A 210 -15.17 -4.43 -2.75
CA LEU A 210 -14.33 -3.73 -1.78
C LEU A 210 -14.59 -4.26 -0.36
N ILE A 211 -13.54 -4.26 0.49
CA ILE A 211 -13.71 -4.47 1.93
C ILE A 211 -14.42 -3.27 2.57
N ASN A 212 -13.99 -2.09 2.14
CA ASN A 212 -14.41 -0.83 2.68
C ASN A 212 -14.77 0.10 1.53
N HIS A 213 -15.90 0.80 1.61
CA HIS A 213 -16.44 1.58 0.50
C HIS A 213 -16.26 3.10 0.69
N SER A 214 -15.58 3.50 1.76
CA SER A 214 -15.59 4.89 2.24
C SER A 214 -14.44 5.69 1.66
N ALA A 215 -13.32 5.02 1.32
CA ALA A 215 -12.27 5.63 0.54
C ALA A 215 -12.73 5.84 -0.91
N GLN A 216 -12.34 6.98 -1.50
CA GLN A 216 -12.78 7.36 -2.84
C GLN A 216 -11.70 7.03 -3.87
N ALA A 217 -12.13 6.84 -5.12
CA ALA A 217 -11.19 6.65 -6.21
C ALA A 217 -10.28 7.87 -6.43
N PHE A 218 -9.10 7.59 -6.97
CA PHE A 218 -8.31 8.65 -7.59
C PHE A 218 -8.89 9.01 -8.95
N ASN A 219 -8.50 10.18 -9.46
CA ASN A 219 -8.94 10.63 -10.77
C ASN A 219 -8.07 10.03 -11.89
N THR A 220 -6.79 9.79 -11.59
CA THR A 220 -5.80 9.36 -12.58
C THR A 220 -4.94 8.22 -12.06
N VAL A 221 -4.44 7.41 -13.00
CA VAL A 221 -3.39 6.40 -12.73
C VAL A 221 -2.15 7.10 -12.19
N GLY A 222 -1.82 8.30 -12.69
CA GLY A 222 -0.73 9.12 -12.17
C GLY A 222 -0.81 9.45 -10.66
N ASP A 223 -2.01 9.66 -10.10
CA ASP A 223 -2.17 9.86 -8.65
C ASP A 223 -1.87 8.57 -7.87
N LEU A 224 -2.31 7.42 -8.40
CA LEU A 224 -1.99 6.12 -7.81
C LEU A 224 -0.48 5.79 -7.95
N THR A 225 0.13 6.13 -9.08
CA THR A 225 1.58 6.05 -9.32
C THR A 225 2.36 6.84 -8.29
N LYS A 226 1.94 8.07 -7.98
CA LYS A 226 2.57 8.90 -6.94
C LYS A 226 2.50 8.26 -5.56
N LEU A 227 1.34 7.67 -5.22
CA LEU A 227 1.20 6.94 -3.97
C LEU A 227 2.19 5.76 -3.91
N PHE A 228 2.27 4.96 -4.96
CA PHE A 228 3.25 3.88 -5.06
C PHE A 228 4.68 4.41 -4.94
N ASN A 229 5.06 5.49 -5.64
CA ASN A 229 6.41 6.05 -5.56
C ASN A 229 6.83 6.40 -4.12
N ILE A 230 5.95 7.06 -3.37
CA ILE A 230 6.23 7.42 -1.95
C ILE A 230 6.40 6.16 -1.10
N LEU A 231 5.51 5.19 -1.24
CA LEU A 231 5.51 3.97 -0.43
C LEU A 231 6.63 3.01 -0.83
N ASP A 232 6.96 2.98 -2.11
CA ASP A 232 8.05 2.21 -2.67
C ASP A 232 9.39 2.73 -2.23
N SER A 233 9.44 3.95 -1.67
CA SER A 233 10.68 4.56 -1.21
C SER A 233 11.35 3.88 -0.02
N ASP A 234 10.72 2.89 0.64
CA ASP A 234 11.33 1.90 1.53
C ASP A 234 11.15 0.48 0.98
N PRO A 235 12.20 -0.37 0.92
CA PRO A 235 12.09 -1.73 0.36
C PRO A 235 11.04 -2.63 1.02
N THR A 236 10.85 -2.49 2.33
CA THR A 236 9.87 -3.32 3.07
C THR A 236 8.46 -2.81 2.79
N ALA A 237 8.27 -1.49 2.79
CA ALA A 237 7.02 -0.83 2.43
C ALA A 237 6.63 -1.10 0.97
N ALA A 238 7.59 -1.08 0.04
CA ALA A 238 7.43 -1.47 -1.35
C ALA A 238 6.95 -2.91 -1.47
N THR A 239 7.54 -3.82 -0.67
CA THR A 239 7.13 -5.22 -0.62
C THR A 239 5.67 -5.34 -0.15
N ILE A 240 5.28 -4.60 0.89
CA ILE A 240 3.91 -4.65 1.42
C ILE A 240 2.89 -4.16 0.38
N ILE A 241 3.13 -3.01 -0.24
CA ILE A 241 2.14 -2.37 -1.11
C ILE A 241 2.06 -3.00 -2.51
N ASN A 242 3.18 -3.40 -3.11
CA ASN A 242 3.16 -4.10 -4.40
C ASN A 242 2.60 -5.52 -4.24
N GLY A 243 2.84 -6.16 -3.08
CA GLY A 243 2.22 -7.43 -2.75
C GLY A 243 0.71 -7.30 -2.64
N ALA A 244 0.24 -6.24 -1.99
CA ALA A 244 -1.19 -5.91 -1.96
C ALA A 244 -1.78 -5.66 -3.35
N GLY A 245 -1.09 -4.91 -4.21
CA GLY A 245 -1.55 -4.64 -5.57
C GLY A 245 -1.61 -5.90 -6.44
N SER A 246 -0.62 -6.79 -6.32
CA SER A 246 -0.64 -8.11 -6.95
C SER A 246 -1.81 -8.98 -6.46
N GLN A 247 -2.07 -8.98 -5.15
CA GLN A 247 -3.22 -9.66 -4.56
C GLN A 247 -4.55 -9.11 -5.11
N TRP A 248 -4.68 -7.79 -5.26
CA TRP A 248 -5.83 -7.17 -5.94
C TRP A 248 -5.96 -7.61 -7.40
N ASN A 249 -4.86 -7.69 -8.15
CA ASN A 249 -4.87 -8.17 -9.53
C ASN A 249 -5.39 -9.61 -9.66
N ASP A 250 -4.95 -10.51 -8.77
CA ASP A 250 -5.48 -11.88 -8.74
C ASP A 250 -6.96 -11.92 -8.45
N TYR A 251 -7.39 -11.11 -7.47
CA TYR A 251 -8.78 -11.06 -7.08
C TYR A 251 -9.66 -10.53 -8.22
N LEU A 252 -9.21 -9.49 -8.94
CA LEU A 252 -9.90 -8.99 -10.13
C LEU A 252 -9.96 -10.03 -11.25
N ALA A 253 -8.88 -10.79 -11.47
CA ALA A 253 -8.87 -11.89 -12.42
C ALA A 253 -9.83 -13.02 -12.01
N TYR A 254 -9.82 -13.42 -10.73
CA TYR A 254 -10.75 -14.39 -10.18
C TYR A 254 -12.21 -13.94 -10.33
N GLN A 255 -12.51 -12.69 -10.00
CA GLN A 255 -13.84 -12.09 -10.17
C GLN A 255 -14.26 -12.00 -11.64
N ALA A 256 -13.34 -11.71 -12.56
CA ALA A 256 -13.61 -11.77 -13.99
C ALA A 256 -13.95 -13.19 -14.48
N GLY A 257 -13.42 -14.20 -13.81
CA GLY A 257 -13.79 -15.59 -14.07
C GLY A 257 -15.19 -15.92 -13.54
N LEU A 258 -15.53 -15.44 -12.35
CA LEU A 258 -16.86 -15.60 -11.77
C LEU A 258 -17.95 -14.83 -12.54
N HIS A 259 -17.60 -13.65 -13.06
CA HIS A 259 -18.49 -12.73 -13.77
C HIS A 259 -17.92 -12.42 -15.16
N PRO A 260 -18.00 -13.35 -16.13
CA PRO A 260 -17.37 -13.19 -17.46
C PRO A 260 -17.87 -11.96 -18.24
N ASP A 261 -19.08 -11.49 -17.96
CA ASP A 261 -19.65 -10.27 -18.53
C ASP A 261 -18.94 -8.99 -18.06
N GLN A 262 -18.24 -9.04 -16.92
CA GLN A 262 -17.47 -7.94 -16.37
C GLN A 262 -15.97 -8.03 -16.70
N ALA A 263 -15.53 -9.12 -17.35
CA ALA A 263 -14.11 -9.45 -17.52
C ALA A 263 -13.28 -8.33 -18.15
N THR A 264 -13.78 -7.64 -19.18
CA THR A 264 -13.08 -6.49 -19.79
C THR A 264 -12.88 -5.36 -18.80
N SER A 265 -13.92 -4.98 -18.05
CA SER A 265 -13.85 -3.87 -17.09
C SER A 265 -12.94 -4.19 -15.90
N LEU A 266 -12.93 -5.43 -15.43
CA LEU A 266 -12.05 -5.89 -14.36
C LEU A 266 -10.60 -6.02 -14.83
N GLY A 267 -10.40 -6.48 -16.07
CA GLY A 267 -9.12 -6.46 -16.76
C GLY A 267 -8.57 -5.04 -16.82
N PHE A 268 -9.36 -4.07 -17.29
CA PHE A 268 -8.98 -2.66 -17.37
C PHE A 268 -8.47 -2.12 -16.03
N ARG A 269 -9.20 -2.36 -14.92
CA ARG A 269 -8.77 -1.93 -13.59
C ARG A 269 -7.50 -2.61 -13.10
N SER A 270 -7.36 -3.90 -13.39
CA SER A 270 -6.13 -4.63 -13.10
C SER A 270 -4.94 -4.04 -13.88
N GLY A 271 -5.15 -3.67 -15.15
CA GLY A 271 -4.15 -3.00 -15.97
C GLY A 271 -3.74 -1.63 -15.40
N GLN A 272 -4.70 -0.84 -14.93
CA GLN A 272 -4.44 0.47 -14.31
C GLN A 272 -3.66 0.34 -13.00
N LEU A 273 -4.03 -0.63 -12.15
CA LEU A 273 -3.30 -0.91 -10.92
C LEU A 273 -1.85 -1.35 -11.22
N THR A 274 -1.65 -2.24 -12.20
CA THR A 274 -0.30 -2.63 -12.63
C THR A 274 0.50 -1.47 -13.20
N ALA A 275 -0.09 -0.62 -14.03
CA ALA A 275 0.59 0.55 -14.57
C ALA A 275 1.00 1.52 -13.46
N ALA A 276 0.15 1.70 -12.45
CA ALA A 276 0.47 2.54 -11.30
C ALA A 276 1.63 1.99 -10.46
N MET A 277 1.58 0.69 -10.12
CA MET A 277 2.65 -0.02 -9.41
C MET A 277 3.97 0.12 -10.15
N LYS A 278 3.98 -0.21 -11.45
CA LYS A 278 5.17 -0.12 -12.29
C LYS A 278 5.74 1.30 -12.34
N GLY A 279 4.90 2.28 -12.61
CA GLY A 279 5.34 3.67 -12.68
C GLY A 279 5.90 4.19 -11.36
N GLY A 280 5.31 3.80 -10.22
CA GLY A 280 5.76 4.25 -8.91
C GLY A 280 7.14 3.69 -8.57
N PHE A 281 7.33 2.40 -8.82
CA PHE A 281 8.61 1.75 -8.60
C PHE A 281 9.69 2.26 -9.57
N ASP A 282 9.35 2.44 -10.86
CA ASP A 282 10.27 3.00 -11.87
C ASP A 282 10.76 4.40 -11.48
N HIS A 283 9.87 5.26 -10.94
CA HIS A 283 10.26 6.59 -10.45
C HIS A 283 11.26 6.48 -9.28
N GLN A 284 11.03 5.55 -8.36
CA GLN A 284 11.93 5.35 -7.23
C GLN A 284 13.31 4.86 -7.69
N LEU A 285 13.36 3.91 -8.63
CA LEU A 285 14.62 3.43 -9.20
C LEU A 285 15.41 4.53 -9.91
N GLN A 286 14.73 5.30 -10.76
CA GLN A 286 15.35 6.42 -11.48
C GLN A 286 15.97 7.41 -10.51
N SER A 287 15.33 7.62 -9.36
CA SER A 287 15.88 8.52 -8.37
C SER A 287 17.07 7.96 -7.60
N LEU A 288 17.02 6.69 -7.20
CA LEU A 288 18.17 6.03 -6.58
C LEU A 288 19.41 6.11 -7.48
N SER A 289 19.20 5.93 -8.79
CA SER A 289 20.22 6.12 -9.82
C SER A 289 20.71 7.57 -9.89
N ALA A 290 19.80 8.54 -10.01
CA ALA A 290 20.14 9.96 -10.14
C ALA A 290 20.92 10.52 -8.93
N HIS A 291 20.70 9.97 -7.74
CA HIS A 291 21.33 10.41 -6.50
C HIS A 291 22.50 9.52 -6.03
N ASN A 292 22.97 8.58 -6.87
CA ASN A 292 24.04 7.62 -6.55
C ASN A 292 23.84 6.88 -5.21
N GLN A 293 22.60 6.54 -4.86
CA GLN A 293 22.25 5.94 -3.57
C GLN A 293 22.32 4.41 -3.60
N TRP A 294 23.45 3.86 -4.01
CA TRP A 294 23.66 2.42 -4.26
C TRP A 294 23.50 1.54 -3.00
N GLU A 295 23.87 2.04 -1.82
CA GLU A 295 23.64 1.34 -0.54
C GLU A 295 22.14 1.08 -0.30
N TYR A 296 21.29 1.97 -0.81
CA TYR A 296 19.84 1.85 -0.71
C TYR A 296 19.30 0.82 -1.70
N ALA A 297 19.83 0.79 -2.93
CA ALA A 297 19.52 -0.23 -3.94
C ALA A 297 19.90 -1.65 -3.45
N GLN A 298 21.03 -1.80 -2.76
CA GLN A 298 21.43 -3.08 -2.16
C GLN A 298 20.43 -3.58 -1.10
N ARG A 299 19.73 -2.69 -0.38
CA ARG A 299 18.70 -3.11 0.58
C ARG A 299 17.48 -3.74 -0.09
N TYR A 300 17.18 -3.42 -1.36
CA TYR A 300 16.10 -4.10 -2.10
C TYR A 300 16.45 -5.56 -2.39
N SER A 301 17.68 -5.84 -2.81
CA SER A 301 18.09 -7.20 -3.14
C SER A 301 18.23 -8.10 -1.90
N GLU A 302 18.68 -7.56 -0.76
CA GLU A 302 18.82 -8.30 0.50
C GLU A 302 17.48 -8.63 1.18
N LYS A 303 16.40 -7.90 0.85
CA LYS A 303 15.07 -8.02 1.50
C LYS A 303 14.15 -9.08 0.86
N THR A 304 14.68 -9.89 -0.05
CA THR A 304 14.03 -11.02 -0.74
C THR A 304 13.29 -12.00 0.20
N ALA A 305 13.72 -12.17 1.45
CA ALA A 305 13.10 -13.07 2.41
C ALA A 305 11.77 -12.57 3.03
N MET A 306 11.43 -11.27 2.92
CA MET A 306 10.19 -10.73 3.51
C MET A 306 8.94 -10.98 2.67
N VAL A 307 9.13 -11.32 1.39
CA VAL A 307 8.07 -11.62 0.44
C VAL A 307 7.29 -12.86 0.85
N ASP A 308 8.00 -13.90 1.28
CA ASP A 308 7.41 -15.16 1.75
C ASP A 308 6.57 -14.97 3.02
N ALA A 309 6.71 -13.84 3.71
CA ALA A 309 6.00 -13.48 4.94
C ALA A 309 4.83 -12.50 4.72
N ALA A 310 4.58 -12.04 3.49
CA ALA A 310 3.45 -11.16 3.20
C ALA A 310 2.14 -11.87 3.58
N THR A 311 1.47 -11.39 4.63
CA THR A 311 0.27 -12.02 5.15
C THR A 311 -0.87 -11.84 4.15
N PRO A 312 -1.47 -12.92 3.61
CA PRO A 312 -2.66 -12.79 2.77
C PRO A 312 -3.79 -12.12 3.54
N TRP A 313 -4.34 -11.02 3.00
CA TRP A 313 -5.45 -10.29 3.61
C TRP A 313 -6.82 -10.67 3.01
N PHE A 314 -6.85 -11.63 2.08
CA PHE A 314 -8.03 -12.08 1.32
C PHE A 314 -9.21 -12.59 2.16
N GLY A 315 -9.00 -12.97 3.42
CA GLY A 315 -10.06 -13.53 4.28
C GLY A 315 -11.25 -12.59 4.52
N ALA A 316 -11.08 -11.29 4.25
CA ALA A 316 -12.13 -10.29 4.35
C ALA A 316 -12.72 -9.84 2.99
N LEU A 317 -12.22 -10.36 1.86
CA LEU A 317 -12.73 -9.99 0.54
C LEU A 317 -14.09 -10.64 0.22
N PRO A 318 -15.03 -9.90 -0.37
CA PRO A 318 -16.33 -10.44 -0.79
C PRO A 318 -16.21 -11.60 -1.80
N GLU A 319 -17.14 -12.54 -1.73
CA GLU A 319 -17.28 -13.66 -2.69
C GLU A 319 -16.07 -14.61 -2.82
N VAL A 320 -15.07 -14.50 -1.94
CA VAL A 320 -13.87 -15.37 -1.93
C VAL A 320 -14.13 -16.74 -1.28
N GLY A 321 -15.26 -16.94 -0.59
CA GLY A 321 -15.59 -18.20 0.11
C GLY A 321 -14.55 -18.58 1.19
N PRO A 322 -14.59 -19.80 1.76
CA PRO A 322 -13.47 -20.32 2.56
C PRO A 322 -12.26 -20.46 1.64
N VAL A 323 -11.39 -19.45 1.67
CA VAL A 323 -10.16 -19.25 0.90
C VAL A 323 -9.99 -20.24 -0.27
N THR A 324 -10.42 -19.85 -1.46
CA THR A 324 -10.14 -20.64 -2.67
C THR A 324 -8.64 -20.89 -2.80
N GLY A 325 -8.25 -22.13 -3.13
CA GLY A 325 -6.85 -22.54 -3.25
C GLY A 325 -6.02 -21.64 -4.19
N ALA A 326 -6.67 -20.93 -5.11
CA ALA A 326 -6.03 -19.98 -6.02
C ALA A 326 -5.57 -18.68 -5.35
N LEU A 327 -6.43 -18.04 -4.55
CA LEU A 327 -6.05 -16.84 -3.79
C LEU A 327 -5.12 -17.19 -2.62
N ALA A 328 -5.30 -18.37 -2.00
CA ALA A 328 -4.34 -18.90 -1.02
C ALA A 328 -2.94 -19.09 -1.60
N ALA A 329 -2.84 -19.65 -2.81
CA ALA A 329 -1.56 -19.93 -3.46
C ALA A 329 -0.86 -18.67 -3.99
N GLY A 330 -1.61 -17.59 -4.26
CA GLY A 330 -1.05 -16.29 -4.65
C GLY A 330 -0.33 -15.54 -3.51
N ALA A 331 -0.61 -15.86 -2.25
CA ALA A 331 -0.08 -15.13 -1.11
C ALA A 331 1.46 -15.06 -1.05
N GLY A 332 2.16 -16.11 -1.51
CA GLY A 332 3.61 -16.25 -1.37
C GLY A 332 4.44 -16.28 -2.66
N SER A 333 3.89 -15.93 -3.83
CA SER A 333 4.57 -16.19 -5.13
C SER A 333 4.94 -14.96 -5.98
N TRP A 334 4.58 -13.74 -5.55
CA TRP A 334 4.60 -12.56 -6.44
C TRP A 334 5.97 -11.88 -6.58
N ILE A 335 6.88 -12.00 -5.60
CA ILE A 335 8.32 -11.79 -5.83
C ILE A 335 8.94 -13.17 -5.80
N LYS A 336 9.11 -13.77 -6.97
CA LYS A 336 9.94 -14.98 -7.05
C LYS A 336 11.35 -14.59 -6.68
N LEU A 337 11.86 -15.22 -5.62
CA LEU A 337 13.20 -15.12 -5.05
C LEU A 337 14.36 -15.20 -6.07
N GLU A 338 14.09 -15.69 -7.28
CA GLU A 338 15.04 -15.81 -8.40
C GLU A 338 15.19 -14.52 -9.22
N ALA A 339 14.27 -13.57 -9.05
CA ALA A 339 14.23 -12.33 -9.81
C ALA A 339 15.06 -11.20 -9.19
N PHE A 340 15.78 -11.40 -8.09
CA PHE A 340 16.82 -10.46 -7.67
C PHE A 340 18.18 -11.14 -7.76
N SER A 341 18.99 -10.70 -8.72
CA SER A 341 20.41 -11.07 -8.70
C SER A 341 21.05 -10.36 -7.53
N ALA A 342 21.61 -11.08 -6.55
CA ALA A 342 22.41 -10.46 -5.51
C ALA A 342 23.46 -9.56 -6.19
N PRO A 343 23.53 -8.25 -5.84
CA PRO A 343 24.55 -7.37 -6.39
C PRO A 343 25.91 -7.97 -6.05
N GLY A 344 26.83 -7.92 -7.01
CA GLY A 344 28.11 -8.63 -6.93
C GLY A 344 28.82 -8.45 -5.61
N ASP A 345 29.61 -9.47 -5.27
CA ASP A 345 30.50 -9.60 -4.10
C ASP A 345 30.79 -8.24 -3.40
N PRO A 346 30.49 -8.08 -2.10
CA PRO A 346 30.77 -6.86 -1.33
C PRO A 346 32.24 -6.41 -1.36
N THR A 347 33.16 -7.31 -1.73
CA THR A 347 34.58 -7.01 -1.90
C THR A 347 34.96 -6.58 -3.33
N HIS A 348 34.03 -6.71 -4.29
CA HIS A 348 34.13 -6.30 -5.69
C HIS A 348 32.77 -5.76 -6.19
N PRO A 349 32.35 -4.56 -5.73
CA PRO A 349 31.08 -3.97 -6.13
C PRO A 349 31.02 -3.82 -7.65
N LEU A 350 29.88 -4.21 -8.23
CA LEU A 350 29.62 -4.03 -9.65
C LEU A 350 29.47 -2.53 -9.96
N PRO A 351 29.80 -2.10 -11.19
CA PRO A 351 29.55 -0.72 -11.65
C PRO A 351 28.09 -0.29 -11.45
N ASP A 352 27.87 0.98 -11.11
CA ASP A 352 26.56 1.56 -10.74
C ASP A 352 25.48 1.38 -11.82
N ASP A 353 25.88 1.36 -13.09
CA ASP A 353 25.01 1.12 -14.25
C ASP A 353 24.56 -0.34 -14.33
N TYR A 354 25.39 -1.29 -13.90
CA TYR A 354 25.06 -2.70 -13.90
C TYR A 354 24.05 -3.05 -12.81
N VAL A 355 24.22 -2.52 -11.59
CA VAL A 355 23.28 -2.78 -10.48
C VAL A 355 21.94 -2.11 -10.74
N SER A 356 21.93 -0.86 -11.22
CA SER A 356 20.69 -0.15 -11.57
C SER A 356 19.94 -0.88 -12.68
N LYS A 357 20.65 -1.30 -13.73
CA LYS A 357 20.04 -2.04 -14.85
C LYS A 357 19.56 -3.44 -14.45
N GLN A 358 20.33 -4.15 -13.61
CA GLN A 358 19.90 -5.44 -13.09
C GLN A 358 18.66 -5.27 -12.22
N LEU A 359 18.60 -4.24 -11.37
CA LEU A 359 17.44 -3.91 -10.56
C LEU A 359 16.24 -3.49 -11.44
N GLU A 360 16.46 -2.74 -12.52
CA GLU A 360 15.45 -2.44 -13.55
C GLU A 360 14.94 -3.71 -14.25
N ASP A 361 15.82 -4.65 -14.63
CA ASP A 361 15.46 -5.92 -15.28
C ASP A 361 14.70 -6.84 -14.29
N ASP A 362 15.20 -6.93 -13.06
CA ASP A 362 14.59 -7.64 -11.93
C ASP A 362 13.17 -7.08 -11.66
N VAL A 363 13.00 -5.75 -11.72
CA VAL A 363 11.73 -5.05 -11.51
C VAL A 363 10.79 -5.14 -12.70
N ALA A 364 11.30 -5.16 -13.93
CA ALA A 364 10.51 -5.47 -15.11
C ALA A 364 9.87 -6.86 -14.93
N HIS A 365 10.59 -7.82 -14.35
CA HIS A 365 10.05 -9.14 -14.03
C HIS A 365 9.09 -9.19 -12.83
N LEU A 366 9.16 -8.24 -11.90
CA LEU A 366 8.22 -8.12 -10.76
C LEU A 366 6.92 -7.37 -11.11
N THR A 367 7.00 -6.43 -12.03
CA THR A 367 5.89 -5.54 -12.44
C THR A 367 5.23 -5.99 -13.74
N ASP A 368 5.89 -6.84 -14.53
CA ASP A 368 5.22 -7.61 -15.57
C ASP A 368 4.21 -8.51 -14.89
N GLY A 369 2.94 -8.13 -14.96
CA GLY A 369 1.88 -8.87 -14.29
C GLY A 369 2.01 -10.35 -14.64
N ASP A 370 2.17 -11.19 -13.61
CA ASP A 370 2.37 -12.63 -13.77
C ASP A 370 1.18 -13.20 -14.54
N THR A 371 1.40 -13.36 -15.84
CA THR A 371 0.34 -13.72 -16.78
C THR A 371 -0.16 -15.12 -16.47
N LEU A 372 0.72 -16.01 -16.01
CA LEU A 372 0.32 -17.35 -15.58
C LEU A 372 -0.56 -17.26 -14.33
N ARG A 373 -0.19 -16.45 -13.34
CA ARG A 373 -0.94 -16.27 -12.11
C ARG A 373 -2.29 -15.61 -12.32
N ARG A 374 -2.35 -14.51 -13.08
CA ARG A 374 -3.64 -13.89 -13.48
C ARG A 374 -4.52 -14.90 -14.19
N GLN A 375 -3.96 -15.66 -15.14
CA GLN A 375 -4.74 -16.66 -15.87
C GLN A 375 -5.15 -17.84 -15.01
N PHE A 376 -4.35 -18.24 -14.04
CA PHE A 376 -4.70 -19.24 -13.04
C PHE A 376 -5.85 -18.76 -12.15
N SER A 377 -5.81 -17.52 -11.67
CA SER A 377 -6.90 -16.90 -10.89
C SER A 377 -8.18 -16.77 -11.73
N LEU A 378 -8.07 -16.31 -12.97
CA LEU A 378 -9.17 -16.22 -13.93
C LEU A 378 -9.81 -17.59 -14.21
N ALA A 379 -8.98 -18.59 -14.51
CA ALA A 379 -9.43 -19.96 -14.73
C ALA A 379 -10.15 -20.53 -13.50
N SER A 380 -9.63 -20.22 -12.29
CA SER A 380 -10.18 -20.68 -11.03
C SER A 380 -11.55 -20.07 -10.76
N GLY A 381 -11.73 -18.77 -11.01
CA GLY A 381 -13.04 -18.11 -10.97
C GLY A 381 -13.99 -18.75 -11.98
N TYR A 382 -13.51 -18.93 -13.21
CA TYR A 382 -14.32 -19.48 -14.30
C TYR A 382 -14.80 -20.91 -14.03
N ALA A 383 -13.98 -21.75 -13.40
CA ALA A 383 -14.37 -23.11 -13.04
C ALA A 383 -15.42 -23.19 -11.93
N ASN A 384 -15.64 -22.12 -11.15
CA ASN A 384 -16.78 -22.07 -10.23
C ASN A 384 -18.11 -21.90 -10.97
N VAL A 385 -18.10 -21.24 -12.14
CA VAL A 385 -19.26 -21.09 -13.02
C VAL A 385 -19.44 -22.31 -13.91
N TYR A 386 -18.33 -22.93 -14.35
CA TYR A 386 -18.31 -24.10 -15.23
C TYR A 386 -17.48 -25.25 -14.62
N PRO A 387 -18.05 -26.03 -13.68
CA PRO A 387 -17.32 -27.07 -12.94
C PRO A 387 -16.68 -28.15 -13.82
N ASP A 388 -17.26 -28.44 -14.99
CA ASP A 388 -16.74 -29.43 -15.94
C ASP A 388 -15.32 -29.09 -16.43
N LEU A 389 -14.92 -27.80 -16.36
CA LEU A 389 -13.56 -27.38 -16.72
C LEU A 389 -12.49 -27.99 -15.83
N VAL A 390 -12.77 -28.25 -14.56
CA VAL A 390 -11.79 -28.81 -13.61
C VAL A 390 -11.19 -30.11 -14.16
N SER A 391 -12.02 -30.97 -14.76
CA SER A 391 -11.57 -32.24 -15.35
C SER A 391 -10.57 -32.08 -16.50
N LYS A 392 -10.62 -30.96 -17.23
CA LYS A 392 -9.71 -30.68 -18.35
C LYS A 392 -8.28 -30.42 -17.89
N PHE A 393 -8.11 -29.96 -16.65
CA PHE A 393 -6.80 -29.66 -16.05
C PHE A 393 -6.18 -30.88 -15.34
N GLU A 394 -6.81 -32.05 -15.40
CA GLU A 394 -6.25 -33.28 -14.85
C GLU A 394 -5.02 -33.74 -15.64
N MET A 395 -3.89 -33.90 -14.95
CA MET A 395 -2.72 -34.51 -15.56
C MET A 395 -2.92 -36.02 -15.69
N SER A 396 -3.32 -36.47 -16.88
CA SER A 396 -3.21 -37.90 -17.22
C SER A 396 -1.75 -38.35 -17.27
N PRO A 397 -1.41 -39.57 -16.79
CA PRO A 397 -0.10 -40.17 -16.99
C PRO A 397 0.21 -40.27 -18.49
N SER A 398 1.50 -40.20 -18.85
CA SER A 398 1.93 -40.42 -20.23
C SER A 398 1.44 -41.79 -20.73
N PRO A 399 0.95 -41.89 -21.98
CA PRO A 399 0.46 -43.15 -22.53
C PRO A 399 1.50 -44.27 -22.36
N GLY A 400 1.13 -45.34 -21.63
CA GLY A 400 1.99 -46.50 -21.38
C GLY A 400 2.77 -46.50 -20.06
N GLN A 401 2.63 -45.48 -19.20
CA GLN A 401 3.19 -45.46 -17.84
C GLN A 401 2.07 -45.67 -16.81
N PRO A 402 2.02 -46.83 -16.10
CA PRO A 402 1.13 -46.99 -14.97
C PRO A 402 1.62 -46.10 -13.81
N GLY A 403 0.85 -45.09 -13.47
CA GLY A 403 1.12 -44.18 -12.36
C GLY A 403 -0.18 -43.61 -11.81
N PRO A 404 -0.17 -43.09 -10.56
CA PRO A 404 -1.32 -42.37 -10.04
C PRO A 404 -1.67 -41.18 -10.95
N PRO A 405 -2.94 -40.75 -11.00
CA PRO A 405 -3.32 -39.52 -11.68
C PRO A 405 -2.44 -38.36 -11.16
N GLY A 406 -1.89 -37.57 -12.08
CA GLY A 406 -1.07 -36.42 -11.71
C GLY A 406 -1.90 -35.32 -11.05
N PRO A 407 -1.24 -34.28 -10.50
CA PRO A 407 -1.94 -33.16 -9.88
C PRO A 407 -2.88 -32.46 -10.88
N ASN A 408 -3.95 -31.86 -10.38
CA ASN A 408 -4.83 -31.04 -11.20
C ASN A 408 -4.23 -29.64 -11.32
N LEU A 409 -3.93 -29.21 -12.54
CA LEU A 409 -3.24 -27.93 -12.82
C LEU A 409 -4.08 -26.69 -12.48
N LEU A 410 -5.37 -26.82 -12.18
CA LEU A 410 -6.24 -25.72 -11.77
C LEU A 410 -6.44 -25.68 -10.25
N GLN A 411 -6.20 -26.78 -9.55
CA GLN A 411 -6.34 -26.89 -8.09
C GLN A 411 -5.01 -26.79 -7.36
N ASP A 412 -3.90 -26.95 -8.08
CA ASP A 412 -2.55 -26.93 -7.54
C ASP A 412 -1.69 -25.92 -8.31
N TRP A 413 -1.43 -24.77 -7.66
CA TRP A 413 -0.56 -23.71 -8.19
C TRP A 413 0.89 -24.17 -8.38
N ASN A 414 1.41 -25.04 -7.51
CA ASN A 414 2.77 -25.56 -7.66
C ASN A 414 2.85 -26.45 -8.90
N ALA A 415 1.79 -27.22 -9.19
CA ALA A 415 1.71 -27.97 -10.43
C ALA A 415 1.56 -27.06 -11.67
N ALA A 416 0.73 -26.01 -11.59
CA ALA A 416 0.54 -25.04 -12.67
C ALA A 416 1.86 -24.32 -13.03
N THR A 417 2.63 -23.92 -12.01
CA THR A 417 3.94 -23.27 -12.19
C THR A 417 5.02 -24.23 -12.66
N HIS A 418 4.94 -25.51 -12.31
CA HIS A 418 5.86 -26.54 -12.81
C HIS A 418 5.53 -26.97 -14.25
N TYR A 419 4.28 -26.85 -14.68
CA TYR A 419 3.81 -27.19 -16.04
C TYR A 419 3.05 -26.03 -16.71
N PRO A 420 3.67 -24.85 -16.88
CA PRO A 420 2.97 -23.64 -17.33
C PRO A 420 2.41 -23.78 -18.74
N ASP A 421 3.17 -24.33 -19.68
CA ASP A 421 2.70 -24.53 -21.06
C ASP A 421 1.48 -25.47 -21.12
N ARG A 422 1.44 -26.50 -20.27
CA ARG A 422 0.32 -27.43 -20.22
C ARG A 422 -0.92 -26.76 -19.66
N PHE A 423 -0.77 -25.99 -18.59
CA PHE A 423 -1.85 -25.18 -18.04
C PHE A 423 -2.40 -24.22 -19.10
N MET A 424 -1.53 -23.43 -19.72
CA MET A 424 -1.90 -22.40 -20.70
C MET A 424 -2.55 -23.00 -21.95
N ASN A 425 -2.02 -24.13 -22.46
CA ASN A 425 -2.60 -24.81 -23.61
C ASN A 425 -3.98 -25.39 -23.30
N THR A 426 -4.21 -25.85 -22.07
CA THR A 426 -5.52 -26.33 -21.61
C THR A 426 -6.49 -25.16 -21.48
N PHE A 427 -6.04 -24.06 -20.90
CA PHE A 427 -6.87 -22.89 -20.65
C PHE A 427 -7.21 -22.10 -21.93
N ARG A 428 -6.40 -22.19 -22.99
CA ARG A 428 -6.68 -21.53 -24.28
C ARG A 428 -7.55 -22.37 -25.23
N GLN A 429 -8.05 -23.53 -24.80
CA GLN A 429 -8.84 -24.38 -25.69
C GLN A 429 -10.15 -23.68 -26.13
N PRO A 430 -10.50 -23.72 -27.42
CA PRO A 430 -11.64 -23.00 -27.98
C PRO A 430 -13.00 -23.55 -27.54
N ASP A 431 -13.03 -24.70 -26.86
CA ASP A 431 -14.23 -25.34 -26.32
C ASP A 431 -14.57 -24.86 -24.89
N ILE A 432 -13.90 -23.82 -24.41
CA ILE A 432 -14.24 -23.08 -23.19
C ILE A 432 -15.27 -22.02 -23.60
N PRO A 433 -16.54 -22.13 -23.16
CA PRO A 433 -17.58 -21.16 -23.50
C PRO A 433 -17.15 -19.74 -23.11
N GLY A 434 -17.61 -18.70 -23.81
CA GLY A 434 -17.42 -17.29 -23.38
C GLY A 434 -15.98 -16.73 -23.29
N ASN A 435 -14.94 -17.56 -23.45
CA ASN A 435 -13.50 -17.27 -23.31
C ASN A 435 -13.18 -15.92 -22.62
N PRO A 436 -13.28 -15.85 -21.28
CA PRO A 436 -13.02 -14.61 -20.53
C PRO A 436 -11.56 -14.15 -20.62
N ILE A 437 -10.64 -15.00 -21.10
CA ILE A 437 -9.20 -14.72 -21.18
C ILE A 437 -8.92 -13.60 -22.16
N GLY A 438 -9.39 -13.74 -23.41
CA GLY A 438 -9.11 -12.74 -24.44
C GLY A 438 -9.65 -11.38 -24.02
N VAL A 439 -10.90 -11.34 -23.55
CA VAL A 439 -11.57 -10.10 -23.16
C VAL A 439 -10.99 -9.47 -21.90
N PHE A 440 -10.51 -10.26 -20.93
CA PHE A 440 -9.81 -9.76 -19.74
C PHE A 440 -8.44 -9.20 -20.12
N GLU A 441 -7.65 -9.91 -20.92
CA GLU A 441 -6.30 -9.47 -21.32
C GLU A 441 -6.34 -8.26 -22.26
N ASP A 442 -7.35 -8.15 -23.12
CA ASP A 442 -7.61 -6.96 -23.93
C ASP A 442 -7.89 -5.76 -23.01
N GLY A 443 -8.83 -5.91 -22.07
CA GLY A 443 -9.13 -4.88 -21.08
C GLY A 443 -7.90 -4.50 -20.25
N TYR A 444 -7.14 -5.48 -19.77
CA TYR A 444 -5.89 -5.29 -19.05
C TYR A 444 -4.90 -4.46 -19.86
N THR A 445 -4.69 -4.83 -21.12
CA THR A 445 -3.78 -4.10 -22.02
C THR A 445 -4.24 -2.65 -22.21
N ASP A 446 -5.53 -2.40 -22.38
CA ASP A 446 -6.06 -1.04 -22.51
C ASP A 446 -5.90 -0.25 -21.22
N GLY A 447 -6.18 -0.87 -20.07
CA GLY A 447 -5.98 -0.29 -18.74
C GLY A 447 -4.54 0.11 -18.47
N THR A 448 -3.55 -0.65 -18.96
CA THR A 448 -2.13 -0.27 -18.81
C THR A 448 -1.73 0.98 -19.59
N ARG A 449 -2.56 1.42 -20.54
CA ARG A 449 -2.29 2.58 -21.41
C ARG A 449 -3.13 3.80 -21.06
N ASP A 450 -4.25 3.60 -20.37
CA ASP A 450 -5.17 4.66 -20.01
C ASP A 450 -4.78 5.30 -18.67
N ASN A 451 -4.65 6.62 -18.66
CA ASN A 451 -4.27 7.37 -17.47
C ASN A 451 -5.47 7.83 -16.62
N ASN A 452 -6.71 7.69 -17.09
CA ASN A 452 -7.91 8.13 -16.39
C ASN A 452 -8.57 6.97 -15.63
N ILE A 453 -8.77 7.13 -14.33
CA ILE A 453 -9.53 6.16 -13.55
C ILE A 453 -11.02 6.49 -13.73
N ILE A 454 -11.69 5.67 -14.54
CA ILE A 454 -13.08 5.91 -14.94
C ILE A 454 -14.10 5.14 -14.07
N PRO A 455 -15.31 5.72 -13.88
CA PRO A 455 -16.37 5.06 -13.14
C PRO A 455 -16.77 3.70 -13.69
N THR A 456 -17.18 2.77 -12.81
CA THR A 456 -17.65 1.43 -13.23
C THR A 456 -18.82 1.51 -14.18
N GLY A 457 -18.65 0.93 -15.38
CA GLY A 457 -19.64 0.91 -16.47
C GLY A 457 -19.48 2.04 -17.50
N ALA A 458 -18.57 2.99 -17.30
CA ALA A 458 -18.16 3.92 -18.35
C ALA A 458 -17.23 3.20 -19.33
N ARG A 459 -17.49 3.31 -20.64
CA ARG A 459 -16.54 2.84 -21.65
C ARG A 459 -15.42 3.87 -21.80
N PRO A 460 -14.16 3.45 -22.00
CA PRO A 460 -13.09 4.37 -22.38
C PRO A 460 -13.47 5.17 -23.64
N GLU A 461 -13.11 6.45 -23.69
CA GLU A 461 -13.31 7.25 -24.90
C GLU A 461 -12.47 6.69 -26.05
N GLY A 462 -13.08 5.89 -26.92
CA GLY A 462 -12.39 5.27 -28.05
C GLY A 462 -13.01 3.95 -28.52
N GLU A 463 -13.77 3.27 -27.66
CA GLU A 463 -14.49 2.04 -28.02
C GLU A 463 -15.73 2.34 -28.90
N ARG A 464 -15.49 2.56 -30.19
CA ARG A 464 -16.50 2.22 -31.20
C ARG A 464 -16.65 0.71 -31.19
N GLY A 465 -17.61 0.22 -30.42
CA GLY A 465 -18.01 -1.19 -30.47
C GLY A 465 -18.34 -1.61 -31.91
N PRO A 466 -18.31 -2.92 -32.21
CA PRO A 466 -18.69 -3.40 -33.53
C PRO A 466 -20.10 -2.91 -33.84
N VAL A 467 -20.22 -2.19 -34.95
CA VAL A 467 -21.51 -1.81 -35.53
C VAL A 467 -22.29 -3.12 -35.73
N LYS A 468 -23.50 -3.18 -35.16
CA LYS A 468 -24.45 -4.27 -35.39
C LYS A 468 -24.69 -4.52 -36.87
#